data_AF-A0A1X1MXG5-F1
#
_entry.id   AF-A0A1X1MXG5-F1
#
_cell.length_a   1.000
_cell.length_b   1.000
_cell.length_c   1.000
_cell.angle_alpha   90.00
_cell.angle_beta   90.00
_cell.angle_gamma   90.00
#
_symmetry.space_group_name_H-M   'P 1'
#
loop_
_entity.id
_entity.type
_entity.pdbx_description
1 polymer ?
#
loop_
_entity_poly.entity_id
_entity_poly.type
_entity_poly.pdbx_seq_one_letter_code
_entity_poly.pdbx_strand_id
1 'polypeptide(L)' 'MKQQRVAQLLCQGLSNKQIARQLYISENTVKYHCKQLFRIHEVQCRTELTARLLNDQAFLLGVEASK' A
#
# COMPACT_ATOMS: atom_id res chain seq x y z
N MET A 1 7.79 -4.43 5.94
CA MET A 1 7.22 -5.74 5.52
C MET A 1 5.75 -5.69 5.09
N LYS A 2 4.73 -5.62 5.98
CA LYS A 2 3.31 -5.80 5.54
C LYS A 2 2.74 -4.65 4.69
N GLN A 3 3.03 -3.39 5.03
CA GLN A 3 2.49 -2.22 4.31
C GLN A 3 3.03 -2.08 2.90
N GLN A 4 4.33 -2.30 2.68
CA GLN A 4 4.96 -2.26 1.36
C GLN A 4 4.33 -3.28 0.40
N ARG A 5 4.10 -4.51 0.88
CA ARG A 5 3.46 -5.55 0.07
C ARG A 5 2.03 -5.17 -0.32
N VAL A 6 1.27 -4.59 0.62
CA VAL A 6 -0.07 -4.05 0.33
C VAL A 6 0.00 -2.90 -0.67
N ALA A 7 0.94 -1.96 -0.51
CA ALA A 7 1.15 -0.84 -1.42
C ALA A 7 1.49 -1.28 -2.85
N GLN A 8 2.40 -2.25 -3.01
CA GLN A 8 2.74 -2.82 -4.33
C GLN A 8 1.52 -3.41 -5.03
N LEU A 9 0.71 -4.18 -4.31
CA LEU A 9 -0.50 -4.80 -4.88
C LEU A 9 -1.62 -3.77 -5.12
N LEU A 10 -1.69 -2.70 -4.31
CA LEU A 10 -2.59 -1.56 -4.56
C LEU A 10 -2.25 -0.87 -5.89
N CYS A 11 -0.96 -0.63 -6.15
CA CYS A 11 -0.47 -0.03 -7.40
C CYS A 11 -0.70 -0.91 -8.63
N GLN A 12 -0.78 -2.22 -8.45
CA GLN A 12 -1.19 -3.16 -9.50
C GLN A 12 -2.71 -3.16 -9.76
N GLY A 13 -3.49 -2.37 -9.02
CA GLY A 13 -4.94 -2.26 -9.19
C GLY A 13 -5.77 -3.32 -8.44
N LEU A 14 -5.16 -4.12 -7.55
CA LEU A 14 -5.89 -5.19 -6.87
C LEU A 14 -6.83 -4.66 -5.77
N SER A 15 -8.03 -5.21 -5.70
CA SER A 15 -8.98 -4.96 -4.61
C SER A 15 -8.47 -5.50 -3.26
N ASN A 16 -8.99 -4.99 -2.14
CA ASN A 16 -8.60 -5.48 -0.80
C ASN A 16 -8.81 -6.99 -0.63
N LYS A 17 -9.85 -7.55 -1.28
CA LYS A 17 -10.13 -8.99 -1.31
C LYS A 17 -9.05 -9.78 -2.04
N GLN A 18 -8.60 -9.29 -3.20
CA GLN A 18 -7.51 -9.93 -3.96
C GLN A 18 -6.19 -9.85 -3.19
N ILE A 19 -5.88 -8.69 -2.60
CA ILE A 19 -4.70 -8.50 -1.75
C ILE A 19 -4.72 -9.45 -0.56
N ALA A 20 -5.86 -9.56 0.13
CA ALA A 20 -6.05 -10.45 1.27
C ALA A 20 -5.74 -11.91 0.89
N ARG A 21 -6.27 -12.37 -0.25
CA ARG A 21 -6.01 -13.71 -0.79
C ARG A 21 -4.54 -13.92 -1.12
N GLN A 22 -3.88 -12.96 -1.77
CA GLN A 22 -2.50 -13.09 -2.20
C GLN A 22 -1.50 -13.03 -1.04
N LEU A 23 -1.85 -12.31 0.03
CA LEU A 23 -1.02 -12.18 1.23
C LEU A 23 -1.40 -13.17 2.34
N TYR A 24 -2.39 -14.03 2.12
CA TYR A 24 -2.92 -14.98 3.11
C TYR A 24 -3.29 -14.31 4.44
N ILE A 25 -4.00 -13.17 4.37
CA ILE A 25 -4.49 -12.40 5.53
C ILE A 25 -5.96 -12.03 5.35
N SER A 26 -6.59 -11.49 6.41
CA SER A 26 -7.98 -11.01 6.32
C SER A 26 -8.09 -9.67 5.56
N GLU A 27 -9.24 -9.42 4.93
CA GLU A 27 -9.55 -8.11 4.34
C GLU A 27 -9.48 -6.97 5.37
N ASN A 28 -9.82 -7.24 6.63
CA ASN A 28 -9.71 -6.25 7.70
C ASN A 28 -8.25 -5.89 7.99
N THR A 29 -7.34 -6.87 7.94
CA THR A 29 -5.89 -6.63 8.05
C THR A 29 -5.38 -5.78 6.88
N VAL A 30 -5.87 -6.02 5.65
CA VAL A 30 -5.56 -5.17 4.50
C VAL A 30 -6.06 -3.74 4.72
N LYS A 31 -7.32 -3.57 5.13
CA LYS A 31 -7.90 -2.24 5.44
C LYS A 31 -7.10 -1.51 6.51
N TYR A 32 -6.64 -2.21 7.54
CA TYR A 32 -5.76 -1.64 8.56
C TYR A 32 -4.46 -1.12 7.94
N HIS A 33 -3.79 -1.91 7.10
CA HIS A 33 -2.58 -1.46 6.40
C HIS A 33 -2.85 -0.28 5.46
N CYS A 34 -3.95 -0.28 4.71
CA CYS A 34 -4.36 0.86 3.89
C CYS A 34 -4.57 2.14 4.72
N LYS A 35 -5.21 2.05 5.89
CA LYS A 35 -5.37 3.20 6.79
C LYS A 35 -4.03 3.76 7.28
N GLN A 36 -3.08 2.90 7.58
CA GLN A 36 -1.75 3.35 7.96
C GLN A 36 -1.01 3.99 6.78
N LEU A 37 -1.13 3.44 5.57
CA LEU A 37 -0.58 4.02 4.35
C LEU A 37 -1.19 5.41 4.08
N PHE A 38 -2.51 5.56 4.23
CA PHE A 38 -3.17 6.86 4.13
C PHE A 38 -2.60 7.90 5.09
N ARG A 39 -2.34 7.50 6.34
CA ARG A 39 -1.75 8.38 7.35
C ARG A 39 -0.29 8.74 7.05
N ILE A 40 0.51 7.77 6.58
CA ILE A 40 1.94 7.97 6.27
C ILE A 40 2.11 8.90 5.07
N HIS A 41 1.26 8.74 4.05
CA HIS A 41 1.34 9.52 2.82
C HIS A 41 0.46 10.78 2.84
N GLU A 42 -0.26 11.03 3.93
CA GLU A 42 -1.15 12.18 4.13
C GLU A 42 -2.24 12.30 3.05
N VAL A 43 -2.81 11.15 2.66
CA VAL A 43 -3.82 11.04 1.60
C VAL A 43 -5.14 10.51 2.14
N GLN A 44 -6.24 10.89 1.49
CA GLN A 44 -7.59 10.55 1.99
C GLN A 44 -8.28 9.44 1.18
N CYS A 45 -7.77 9.14 -0.02
CA CYS A 45 -8.40 8.15 -0.89
C CYS A 45 -7.40 7.22 -1.57
N ARG A 46 -7.91 6.09 -2.06
CA ARG A 46 -7.11 5.07 -2.74
C ARG A 46 -6.39 5.63 -3.96
N THR A 47 -7.07 6.42 -4.79
CA THR A 47 -6.49 6.98 -6.02
C THR A 47 -5.30 7.88 -5.71
N GLU A 48 -5.45 8.75 -4.72
CA GLU A 48 -4.38 9.65 -4.26
C GLU A 48 -3.21 8.87 -3.67
N LEU A 49 -3.50 7.84 -2.85
CA LEU A 49 -2.46 6.93 -2.35
C LEU A 49 -1.71 6.24 -3.49
N THR A 50 -2.42 5.69 -4.47
CA THR A 50 -1.78 5.01 -5.62
C THR A 50 -0.94 5.99 -6.43
N ALA A 51 -1.42 7.21 -6.70
CA ALA A 51 -0.65 8.23 -7.40
C ALA A 51 0.61 8.62 -6.61
N ARG A 52 0.50 8.80 -5.28
CA ARG A 52 1.64 9.13 -4.41
C ARG A 52 2.68 8.03 -4.39
N LEU A 53 2.25 6.77 -4.24
CA LEU A 53 3.13 5.60 -4.25
C LEU A 53 3.85 5.41 -5.59
N LEU A 54 3.18 5.69 -6.71
CA LEU A 54 3.81 5.62 -8.04
C LEU A 54 4.88 6.70 -8.24
N ASN A 55 4.70 7.88 -7.64
CA ASN A 55 5.73 8.93 -7.60
C ASN A 55 6.86 8.59 -6.61
N ASP A 56 6.56 7.80 -5.58
CA ASP A 56 7.50 7.41 -4.52
C ASP A 56 8.10 6.01 -4.79
N GLN A 57 8.89 5.93 -5.86
CA GLN A 57 9.51 4.68 -6.34
C GLN A 57 10.38 3.99 -5.27
N ALA A 58 10.97 4.77 -4.36
CA ALA A 58 11.81 4.27 -3.27
C ALA A 58 11.01 3.37 -2.31
N PHE A 59 9.80 3.80 -1.94
CA PHE A 59 8.93 3.05 -1.05
C PHE A 59 8.47 1.71 -1.65
N LEU A 60 8.19 1.70 -2.96
CA LEU A 60 7.75 0.48 -3.68
C LEU A 60 8.87 -0.54 -3.85
N LEU A 61 10.12 -0.09 -4.04
CA LEU A 61 11.28 -0.98 -4.20
C LEU A 61 11.87 -1.42 -2.85
N GLY A 62 11.39 -0.86 -1.74
CA GLY A 62 11.89 -1.17 -0.41
C GLY A 62 13.32 -0.71 -0.17
N VAL A 63 13.82 0.21 -1.02
CA VAL A 63 15.03 0.95 -0.74
C VAL A 63 14.63 2.05 0.23
N GLU A 64 15.13 1.97 1.47
CA GLU A 64 15.07 3.10 2.37
C GLU A 64 15.77 4.25 1.65
N ALA A 65 15.01 5.29 1.30
CA ALA A 65 15.60 6.53 0.86
C ALA A 65 16.48 7.00 2.02
N SER A 66 17.78 6.76 1.89
CA SER A 66 18.79 7.28 2.81
C SER A 66 18.57 8.79 2.88
N LYS A 67 18.06 9.23 4.02
CA LYS A 67 18.23 10.61 4.44
C LYS A 67 19.60 10.76 5.07
#